data_AF-A0A964TMW0-F1
#
_entry.id   AF-A0A964TMW0-F1
#
_cell.length_a   1.000
_cell.length_b   1.000
_cell.length_c   1.000
_cell.angle_alpha   90.00
_cell.angle_beta   90.00
_cell.angle_gamma   90.00
#
_symmetry.space_group_name_H-M   'P 1'
#
loop_
_entity.id
_entity.type
_entity.pdbx_description
1 polymer ?
#
loop_
_entity_poly.entity_id
_entity_poly.type
_entity_poly.pdbx_seq_one_letter_code
_entity_poly.pdbx_strand_id
1 'polypeptide(L)'
;HDLCNRAVQYKAMEKRHDEMQFRWQAQDQFCDEIERMESLLAELRRLPSGQQPDGFRFSDNPFFLKFCPRVVFNPDDKGLFKGIYLPLDLWKWADAAGCFAGKRGGKVLTFKNVGRRINNSEFVTLVAGSWVGTSTEQSTVLGEIVRKVLETGKTVTIAIKHASGTADDGREIAD
;
A
#
# COMPACT_ATOMS: atom_id res chain seq x y z
N HIS A 1 -15.14 3.90 16.15
CA HIS A 1 -14.66 4.63 14.97
C HIS A 1 -13.56 3.83 14.33
N ASP A 2 -13.77 3.49 13.07
CA ASP A 2 -13.37 2.20 12.53
C ASP A 2 -12.03 2.24 11.79
N LEU A 3 -11.18 1.28 12.12
CA LEU A 3 -9.79 1.18 11.68
C LEU A 3 -9.70 0.70 10.23
N CYS A 4 -9.88 1.56 9.23
CA CYS A 4 -9.57 1.20 7.83
C CYS A 4 -8.09 0.77 7.71
N ASN A 5 -7.88 -0.53 7.56
CA ASN A 5 -6.56 -1.15 7.49
C ASN A 5 -6.03 -1.09 6.05
N ARG A 6 -4.74 -0.79 5.92
CA ARG A 6 -4.01 -0.74 4.65
C ARG A 6 -2.67 -1.41 4.82
N ALA A 7 -2.30 -2.24 3.85
CA ALA A 7 -1.02 -2.94 3.84
C ALA A 7 -0.17 -2.38 2.70
N VAL A 8 0.97 -1.79 3.06
CA VAL A 8 1.94 -1.26 2.11
C VAL A 8 3.22 -2.09 2.18
N GLN A 9 3.56 -2.77 1.09
CA GLN A 9 4.83 -3.48 0.97
C GLN A 9 5.90 -2.58 0.35
N TYR A 10 7.01 -2.42 1.07
CA TYR A 10 8.12 -1.57 0.63
C TYR A 10 9.13 -2.38 -0.17
N LYS A 11 9.53 -1.85 -1.33
CA LYS A 11 10.54 -2.44 -2.20
C LYS A 11 11.58 -1.39 -2.59
N ALA A 12 12.84 -1.73 -2.32
CA ALA A 12 13.97 -0.88 -2.63
C ALA A 12 14.38 -1.08 -4.09
N MET A 13 14.54 0.01 -4.82
CA MET A 13 15.05 0.05 -6.19
C MET A 13 16.56 0.35 -6.16
N GLU A 14 17.29 -0.23 -7.10
CA GLU A 14 18.72 -0.02 -7.26
C GLU A 14 19.01 0.86 -8.47
N LYS A 15 20.03 1.72 -8.37
CA LYS A 15 20.52 2.51 -9.51
C LYS A 15 21.41 1.63 -10.40
N ARG A 16 21.04 1.48 -11.66
CA ARG A 16 21.81 0.74 -12.70
C ARG A 16 21.77 1.52 -14.01
N HIS A 17 22.93 1.77 -14.62
CA HIS A 17 23.02 2.47 -15.92
C HIS A 17 22.21 3.78 -15.96
N ASP A 18 22.28 4.54 -14.87
CA ASP A 18 21.55 5.80 -14.65
C ASP A 18 20.02 5.71 -14.56
N GLU A 19 19.46 4.51 -14.35
CA GLU A 19 18.03 4.32 -14.09
C GLU A 19 17.80 3.57 -12.77
N MET A 20 16.75 3.94 -12.05
CA MET A 20 16.29 3.20 -10.87
C MET A 20 15.47 1.99 -11.32
N GLN A 21 15.86 0.80 -10.87
CA GLN A 21 15.26 -0.45 -11.31
C GLN A 21 14.99 -1.37 -10.11
N PHE A 22 13.82 -1.99 -10.09
CA PHE A 22 13.51 -3.14 -9.25
C PHE A 22 13.46 -4.37 -10.14
N ARG A 23 14.17 -5.44 -9.77
CA ARG A 23 14.29 -6.67 -10.57
C ARG A 23 13.88 -7.86 -9.73
N TRP A 24 13.18 -8.79 -10.34
CA TRP A 24 12.82 -10.05 -9.70
C TRP A 24 12.72 -11.19 -10.72
N GLN A 25 12.76 -12.42 -10.22
CA GLN A 25 12.55 -13.66 -10.96
C GLN A 25 11.32 -14.40 -10.44
N ALA A 26 10.87 -15.43 -11.17
CA ALA A 26 9.65 -16.16 -10.84
C ALA A 26 9.72 -16.92 -9.51
N GLN A 27 10.92 -17.22 -9.01
CA GLN A 27 11.15 -17.94 -7.74
C GLN A 27 11.64 -17.01 -6.62
N ASP A 28 11.56 -15.69 -6.81
CA ASP A 28 11.97 -14.76 -5.75
C ASP A 28 10.90 -14.68 -4.66
N GLN A 29 11.33 -14.44 -3.42
CA GLN A 29 10.45 -14.19 -2.27
C GLN A 29 9.35 -13.14 -2.54
N PHE A 30 9.61 -12.20 -3.45
CA PHE A 30 8.62 -11.22 -3.86
C PHE A 30 7.36 -11.87 -4.46
N CYS A 31 7.50 -12.93 -5.25
CA CYS A 31 6.36 -13.67 -5.80
C CYS A 31 5.51 -14.31 -4.69
N ASP A 32 6.14 -14.96 -3.70
CA ASP A 32 5.45 -15.52 -2.53
C ASP A 32 4.68 -14.45 -1.74
N GLU A 33 5.24 -13.24 -1.62
CA GLU A 33 4.58 -12.13 -0.95
C GLU A 33 3.36 -11.64 -1.73
N ILE A 34 3.44 -11.55 -3.07
CA ILE A 34 2.30 -11.24 -3.92
C ILE A 34 1.19 -12.26 -3.72
N GLU A 35 1.51 -13.56 -3.81
CA GLU A 35 0.53 -14.64 -3.65
C GLU A 35 -0.16 -14.61 -2.27
N ARG A 36 0.59 -14.29 -1.21
CA ARG A 36 -0.01 -14.11 0.13
C ARG A 36 -0.98 -12.94 0.18
N MET A 37 -0.64 -11.79 -0.42
CA MET A 37 -1.55 -10.65 -0.49
C MET A 37 -2.80 -10.99 -1.29
N GLU A 38 -2.68 -11.78 -2.36
CA GLU A 38 -3.82 -12.24 -3.15
C GLU A 38 -4.74 -13.18 -2.37
N SER A 39 -4.16 -14.14 -1.64
CA SER A 39 -4.93 -15.04 -0.78
C SER A 39 -5.71 -14.26 0.27
N LEU A 40 -5.06 -13.30 0.94
CA LEU A 40 -5.71 -12.42 1.92
C LEU A 40 -6.78 -11.54 1.27
N LEU A 41 -6.53 -11.00 0.08
CA LEU A 41 -7.52 -10.22 -0.66
C LEU A 41 -8.75 -11.05 -1.04
N ALA A 42 -8.56 -12.32 -1.42
CA ALA A 42 -9.66 -13.23 -1.72
C ALA A 42 -10.50 -13.53 -0.47
N GLU A 43 -9.89 -13.67 0.70
CA GLU A 43 -10.61 -13.82 1.97
C GLU A 43 -11.37 -12.55 2.34
N LEU A 44 -10.75 -11.37 2.20
CA LEU A 44 -11.39 -10.08 2.48
C LEU A 44 -12.61 -9.82 1.58
N ARG A 45 -12.53 -10.18 0.30
CA ARG A 45 -13.63 -10.05 -0.66
C ARG A 45 -14.84 -10.93 -0.34
N ARG A 46 -14.69 -11.97 0.49
CA ARG A 46 -15.81 -12.80 0.96
C ARG A 46 -16.60 -12.15 2.09
N LEU A 47 -16.01 -11.14 2.74
CA LEU A 47 -16.66 -10.43 3.84
C LEU A 47 -17.67 -9.43 3.27
N PRO A 48 -18.83 -9.26 3.92
CA PRO A 48 -19.79 -8.25 3.52
C PRO A 48 -19.16 -6.86 3.72
N SER A 49 -19.22 -6.02 2.68
CA SER A 49 -18.98 -4.59 2.82
C SER A 49 -20.29 -3.91 3.23
N GLY A 50 -20.24 -3.07 4.27
CA GLY A 50 -21.42 -2.34 4.71
C GLY A 50 -21.94 -1.39 3.63
N GLN A 51 -23.25 -1.20 3.56
CA GLN A 51 -23.90 -0.28 2.61
C GLN A 51 -23.99 1.17 3.14
N GLN A 52 -23.28 1.49 4.23
CA GLN A 52 -23.25 2.83 4.80
C GLN A 52 -22.46 3.78 3.89
N PRO A 53 -22.95 5.00 3.59
CA PRO A 53 -22.25 5.96 2.74
C PRO A 53 -20.82 6.26 3.20
N ASP A 54 -20.58 6.38 4.50
CA ASP A 54 -19.25 6.63 5.08
C ASP A 54 -18.28 5.44 4.91
N GLY A 55 -18.84 4.25 4.65
CA GLY A 55 -18.11 3.03 4.34
C GLY A 55 -17.69 2.94 2.87
N PHE A 56 -18.16 3.84 1.99
CA PHE A 56 -17.85 3.79 0.57
C PHE A 56 -16.35 3.98 0.30
N ARG A 57 -15.81 3.15 -0.61
CA ARG A 57 -14.43 3.21 -1.09
C ARG A 57 -14.43 3.19 -2.62
N PHE A 58 -13.48 3.86 -3.26
CA PHE A 58 -13.24 3.68 -4.69
C PHE A 58 -12.64 2.30 -5.00
N SER A 59 -11.93 1.74 -4.03
CA SER A 59 -11.40 0.38 -4.10
C SER A 59 -11.28 -0.21 -2.70
N ASP A 60 -11.86 -1.40 -2.56
CA ASP A 60 -11.80 -2.22 -1.35
C ASP A 60 -10.49 -3.00 -1.25
N ASN A 61 -9.58 -2.87 -2.24
CA ASN A 61 -8.27 -3.50 -2.22
C ASN A 61 -7.31 -2.69 -1.32
N PRO A 62 -6.88 -3.23 -0.17
CA PRO A 62 -6.04 -2.50 0.77
C PRO A 62 -4.54 -2.65 0.48
N PHE A 63 -4.15 -3.41 -0.55
CA PHE A 63 -2.76 -3.77 -0.81
C PHE A 63 -2.10 -2.83 -1.82
N PHE A 64 -0.99 -2.22 -1.38
CA PHE A 64 -0.17 -1.34 -2.20
C PHE A 64 1.29 -1.76 -2.16
N LEU A 65 1.96 -1.64 -3.30
CA LEU A 65 3.40 -1.82 -3.46
C LEU A 65 4.04 -0.43 -3.54
N LYS A 66 4.97 -0.13 -2.64
CA LYS A 66 5.76 1.10 -2.68
C LYS A 66 7.18 0.81 -3.16
N PHE A 67 7.52 1.32 -4.34
CA PHE A 67 8.86 1.23 -4.90
C PHE A 67 9.62 2.52 -4.69
N CYS A 68 10.69 2.46 -3.90
CA CYS A 68 11.51 3.63 -3.56
C CYS A 68 12.97 3.40 -3.97
N PRO A 69 13.67 4.42 -4.48
CA PRO A 69 15.12 4.37 -4.58
C PRO A 69 15.72 4.01 -3.22
N ARG A 70 16.68 3.08 -3.19
CA ARG A 70 17.50 2.86 -1.99
C ARG A 70 18.30 4.13 -1.77
N VAL A 71 17.98 4.88 -0.72
CA VAL A 71 18.62 6.17 -0.42
C VAL A 71 20.09 5.92 -0.10
N VAL A 72 20.98 6.33 -1.00
CA VAL A 72 22.32 6.78 -0.63
C VAL A 72 22.14 8.24 -0.28
N PHE A 73 22.43 8.62 0.97
CA PHE A 73 22.32 10.01 1.41
C PHE A 73 23.27 10.86 0.54
N ASN A 74 22.70 11.65 -0.36
CA ASN A 74 23.45 12.57 -1.22
C ASN A 74 23.03 14.01 -0.88
N PRO A 75 23.86 14.79 -0.18
CA PRO A 75 23.52 16.13 0.29
C PRO A 75 23.29 17.15 -0.84
N ASP A 76 23.73 16.85 -2.07
CA ASP A 76 23.61 17.75 -3.24
C ASP A 76 22.42 17.43 -4.15
N ASP A 77 21.65 16.37 -3.88
CA ASP A 77 20.57 15.94 -4.77
C ASP A 77 19.27 16.72 -4.48
N LYS A 78 19.01 17.76 -5.27
CA LYS A 78 17.73 18.52 -5.26
C LYS A 78 16.57 17.71 -5.87
N GLY A 79 16.83 16.54 -6.44
CA GLY A 79 15.87 15.65 -7.06
C GLY A 79 15.10 14.84 -6.03
N LEU A 80 13.93 15.32 -5.63
CA LEU A 80 13.01 14.66 -4.72
C LEU A 80 12.39 13.40 -5.37
N PHE A 81 13.14 12.32 -5.59
CA PHE A 81 12.56 11.07 -6.10
C PHE A 81 11.86 10.30 -4.98
N LYS A 82 10.74 10.88 -4.56
CA LYS A 82 9.67 10.22 -3.82
C LYS A 82 9.26 9.00 -4.63
N GLY A 83 9.38 7.81 -4.04
CA GLY A 83 9.01 6.57 -4.70
C GLY A 83 7.57 6.55 -5.21
N ILE A 84 7.20 5.45 -5.85
CA ILE A 84 5.87 5.28 -6.44
C ILE A 84 5.06 4.26 -5.65
N TYR A 85 3.76 4.47 -5.61
CA TYR A 85 2.78 3.53 -5.09
C TYR A 85 2.00 2.91 -6.24
N LEU A 86 1.87 1.59 -6.22
CA LEU A 86 1.01 0.82 -7.13
C LEU A 86 -0.02 0.05 -6.32
N PRO A 87 -1.33 0.22 -6.57
CA PRO A 87 -2.32 -0.75 -6.13
C PRO A 87 -1.97 -2.14 -6.67
N LEU A 88 -2.22 -3.19 -5.88
CA LEU A 88 -1.89 -4.56 -6.28
C LEU A 88 -2.50 -4.94 -7.64
N ASP A 89 -3.76 -4.58 -7.89
CA ASP A 89 -4.43 -4.86 -9.16
C ASP A 89 -3.76 -4.15 -10.35
N LEU A 90 -3.32 -2.89 -10.18
CA LEU A 90 -2.61 -2.15 -11.22
C LEU A 90 -1.27 -2.81 -11.55
N TRP A 91 -0.53 -3.25 -10.53
CA TRP A 91 0.72 -3.97 -10.74
C TRP A 91 0.48 -5.27 -11.51
N LYS A 92 -0.56 -6.04 -11.17
CA LYS A 92 -0.90 -7.29 -11.89
C LYS A 92 -1.25 -7.05 -13.35
N TRP A 93 -2.04 -6.02 -13.63
CA TRP A 93 -2.40 -5.68 -15.01
C TRP A 93 -1.18 -5.27 -15.82
N ALA A 94 -0.27 -4.48 -15.24
CA ALA A 94 0.98 -4.12 -15.89
C ALA A 94 1.88 -5.35 -16.13
N ASP A 95 1.93 -6.28 -15.18
CA ASP A 95 2.70 -7.52 -15.31
C ASP A 95 2.13 -8.45 -16.39
N ALA A 96 0.81 -8.64 -16.40
CA ALA A 96 0.10 -9.45 -17.39
C ALA A 96 0.19 -8.85 -18.81
N ALA A 97 0.23 -7.52 -18.93
CA ALA A 97 0.47 -6.82 -20.19
C ALA A 97 1.94 -6.89 -20.66
N GLY A 98 2.83 -7.52 -19.89
CA GLY A 98 4.24 -7.66 -20.24
C GLY A 98 5.07 -6.40 -20.02
N CYS A 99 4.55 -5.37 -19.33
CA CYS A 99 5.28 -4.11 -19.10
C CYS A 99 6.60 -4.31 -18.33
N PHE A 100 6.71 -5.40 -17.58
CA PHE A 100 7.89 -5.73 -16.78
C PHE A 100 8.79 -6.79 -17.39
N ALA A 101 8.53 -7.25 -18.62
CA ALA A 101 9.34 -8.30 -19.26
C ALA A 101 10.79 -7.83 -19.49
N GLY A 102 11.76 -8.53 -18.90
CA GLY A 102 13.18 -8.28 -19.07
C GLY A 102 13.83 -9.17 -20.11
N LYS A 103 14.96 -8.71 -20.68
CA LYS A 103 15.67 -9.35 -21.80
C LYS A 103 16.19 -10.79 -21.54
N ARG A 104 16.31 -11.22 -20.29
CA ARG A 104 16.90 -12.53 -19.90
C ARG A 104 15.91 -13.40 -19.11
N GLY A 105 14.61 -13.25 -19.37
CA GLY A 105 13.56 -14.02 -18.67
C GLY A 105 13.23 -13.55 -17.25
N GLY A 106 14.04 -12.65 -16.66
CA GLY A 106 13.69 -11.93 -15.44
C GLY A 106 12.74 -10.76 -15.71
N LYS A 107 12.17 -10.20 -14.64
CA LYS A 107 11.31 -9.01 -14.70
C LYS A 107 12.02 -7.77 -14.19
N VAL A 108 11.64 -6.61 -14.73
CA VAL A 108 12.20 -5.31 -14.37
C VAL A 108 11.11 -4.25 -14.31
N LEU A 109 11.07 -3.51 -13.20
CA LEU A 109 10.22 -2.34 -13.02
C LEU A 109 11.11 -1.11 -12.92
N THR A 110 10.79 -0.09 -13.71
CA THR A 110 11.43 1.22 -13.71
C THR A 110 10.36 2.31 -13.68
N PHE A 111 10.74 3.56 -13.39
CA PHE A 111 9.79 4.67 -13.46
C PHE A 111 9.30 4.97 -14.88
N LYS A 112 9.95 4.45 -15.91
CA LYS A 112 9.56 4.67 -17.31
C LYS A 112 8.56 3.64 -17.81
N ASN A 113 8.71 2.37 -17.41
CA ASN A 113 7.86 1.28 -17.93
C ASN A 113 6.56 1.05 -17.15
N VAL A 114 6.47 1.54 -15.91
CA VAL A 114 5.31 1.31 -15.04
C VAL A 114 4.03 1.99 -15.53
N GLY A 115 4.15 2.99 -16.40
CA GLY A 115 3.01 3.76 -16.89
C GLY A 115 2.32 4.52 -15.76
N ARG A 116 1.02 4.26 -15.55
CA ARG A 116 0.20 4.90 -14.52
C ARG A 116 0.71 4.53 -13.12
N ARG A 117 0.81 5.51 -12.24
CA ARG A 117 1.36 5.37 -10.89
C ARG A 117 0.74 6.39 -9.94
N ILE A 118 0.82 6.11 -8.65
CA ILE A 118 0.41 7.04 -7.58
C ILE A 118 1.68 7.60 -6.93
N ASN A 119 1.78 8.91 -6.81
CA ASN A 119 2.87 9.56 -6.08
C ASN A 119 2.55 9.66 -4.57
N ASN A 120 3.54 10.03 -3.75
CA ASN A 120 3.34 10.13 -2.29
C ASN A 120 2.17 11.03 -1.89
N SER A 121 2.02 12.20 -2.53
CA SER A 121 0.97 13.16 -2.17
C SER A 121 -0.40 12.62 -2.52
N GLU A 122 -0.57 12.06 -3.72
CA GLU A 122 -1.82 11.40 -4.15
C GLU A 122 -2.18 10.25 -3.23
N PHE A 123 -1.21 9.41 -2.86
CA PHE A 123 -1.43 8.31 -1.92
C PHE A 123 -1.91 8.83 -0.56
N VAL A 124 -1.24 9.86 -0.02
CA VAL A 124 -1.65 10.48 1.25
C VAL A 124 -3.05 11.05 1.16
N THR A 125 -3.42 11.71 0.06
CA THR A 125 -4.79 12.22 -0.14
C THR A 125 -5.84 11.11 -0.19
N LEU A 126 -5.58 10.03 -0.94
CA LEU A 126 -6.48 8.87 -1.04
C LEU A 126 -6.68 8.20 0.32
N VAL A 127 -5.60 8.06 1.09
CA VAL A 127 -5.61 7.45 2.43
C VAL A 127 -6.29 8.36 3.44
N ALA A 128 -5.97 9.66 3.44
CA ALA A 128 -6.52 10.63 4.39
C ALA A 128 -8.03 10.80 4.23
N GLY A 129 -8.52 10.74 2.98
CA GLY A 129 -9.95 10.77 2.67
C GLY A 129 -10.68 9.44 2.86
N SER A 130 -9.99 8.39 3.32
CA SER A 130 -10.54 7.03 3.41
C SER A 130 -11.15 6.52 2.09
N TRP A 131 -10.62 6.95 0.95
CA TRP A 131 -11.11 6.53 -0.37
C TRP A 131 -10.60 5.14 -0.79
N VAL A 132 -9.53 4.67 -0.14
CA VAL A 132 -8.87 3.38 -0.39
C VAL A 132 -8.55 2.66 0.92
N GLY A 133 -8.63 1.33 0.90
CA GLY A 133 -8.41 0.46 2.05
C GLY A 133 -9.65 -0.37 2.38
N THR A 134 -9.61 -1.13 3.47
CA THR A 134 -10.73 -1.98 3.87
C THR A 134 -11.94 -1.17 4.35
N SER A 135 -13.14 -1.74 4.18
CA SER A 135 -14.34 -1.22 4.85
C SER A 135 -14.26 -1.44 6.37
N THR A 136 -15.15 -0.82 7.14
CA THR A 136 -15.25 -1.02 8.60
C THR A 136 -15.38 -2.51 8.96
N GLU A 137 -16.25 -3.22 8.25
CA GLU A 137 -16.58 -4.62 8.50
C GLU A 137 -15.38 -5.53 8.20
N GLN A 138 -14.70 -5.28 7.09
CA GLN A 138 -13.48 -5.99 6.70
C GLN A 138 -12.30 -5.71 7.65
N SER A 139 -12.25 -4.50 8.21
CA SER A 139 -11.16 -4.07 9.09
C SER A 139 -11.10 -4.83 10.40
N THR A 140 -12.26 -5.12 11.00
CA THR A 140 -12.37 -5.91 12.23
C THR A 140 -11.77 -7.30 12.05
N VAL A 141 -12.09 -7.96 10.93
CA VAL A 141 -11.57 -9.29 10.59
C VAL A 141 -10.08 -9.26 10.28
N LEU A 142 -9.61 -8.22 9.56
CA LEU A 142 -8.19 -8.10 9.25
C LEU A 142 -7.35 -7.87 10.52
N GLY A 143 -7.89 -7.19 11.54
CA GLY A 143 -7.24 -7.04 12.83
C GLY A 143 -6.92 -8.37 13.51
N GLU A 144 -7.82 -9.35 13.41
CA GLU A 144 -7.60 -10.70 13.96
C GLU A 144 -6.56 -11.50 13.16
N ILE A 145 -6.58 -11.38 11.83
CA ILE A 145 -5.61 -12.04 10.95
C ILE A 145 -4.21 -11.47 11.18
N VAL A 146 -4.08 -10.15 11.28
CA VAL A 146 -2.78 -9.51 11.55
C VAL A 146 -2.23 -9.91 12.92
N ARG A 147 -3.10 -10.05 13.94
CA ARG A 147 -2.70 -10.56 15.26
C ARG A 147 -2.12 -11.97 15.17
N LYS A 148 -2.78 -12.88 14.45
CA LYS A 148 -2.29 -14.24 14.20
C LYS A 148 -0.97 -14.27 13.42
N VAL A 149 -0.76 -13.34 12.48
CA VAL A 149 0.50 -13.23 11.72
C VAL A 149 1.64 -12.69 12.61
N LEU A 150 1.36 -11.74 13.49
CA LEU A 150 2.34 -11.23 14.46
C LEU A 150 2.78 -12.31 15.46
N GLU A 151 1.88 -13.20 15.86
CA GLU A 151 2.19 -14.36 16.70
C GLU A 151 3.17 -15.34 16.03
N THR A 152 3.24 -15.35 14.68
CA THR A 152 4.23 -16.15 13.93
C THR A 152 5.62 -15.49 13.79
N GLY A 153 5.86 -14.36 14.46
CA GLY A 153 7.16 -13.69 14.50
C GLY A 153 7.50 -12.83 13.27
N LYS A 154 6.51 -12.51 12.43
CA LYS A 154 6.70 -11.65 11.24
C LYS A 154 6.36 -10.20 11.56
N THR A 155 7.22 -9.26 11.15
CA THR A 155 7.01 -7.83 11.39
C THR A 155 5.96 -7.27 10.43
N VAL A 156 4.88 -6.71 10.97
CA VAL A 156 3.85 -5.96 10.21
C VAL A 156 3.88 -4.51 10.67
N THR A 157 4.10 -3.57 9.75
CA THR A 157 3.97 -2.13 10.04
C THR A 157 2.54 -1.70 9.74
N ILE A 158 1.76 -1.45 10.80
CA ILE A 158 0.39 -0.94 10.69
C ILE A 158 0.41 0.55 11.02
N ALA A 159 -0.11 1.39 10.12
CA ALA A 159 -0.35 2.79 10.41
C ALA A 159 -1.75 2.95 11.03
N ILE A 160 -1.80 3.11 12.35
CA ILE A 160 -3.03 3.40 13.10
C ILE A 160 -3.13 4.91 13.26
N LYS A 161 -4.20 5.52 12.73
CA LYS A 161 -4.53 6.92 12.99
C LYS A 161 -5.34 6.99 14.28
N HIS A 162 -4.75 7.51 15.35
CA HIS A 162 -5.50 7.87 16.55
C HIS A 162 -6.20 9.22 16.33
N ALA A 163 -7.49 9.30 16.65
CA ALA A 163 -8.15 10.60 16.76
C ALA A 163 -7.58 11.30 18.00
N SER A 164 -7.09 12.53 17.84
CA SER A 164 -6.88 13.43 18.96
C SER A 164 -8.25 13.71 19.58
N GLY A 165 -8.45 13.29 20.82
CA GLY A 165 -9.69 13.52 21.56
C GLY A 165 -10.04 15.00 21.55
N THR A 166 -11.29 15.29 21.21
CA THR A 166 -11.93 16.58 21.49
C THR A 166 -11.89 16.80 22.99
N ALA A 167 -11.10 17.79 23.43
CA ALA A 167 -11.32 18.40 24.74
C ALA A 167 -12.62 19.22 24.61
N ASP A 168 -13.69 18.62 25.12
CA ASP A 168 -14.87 19.32 25.59
C ASP A 168 -14.43 20.10 26.84
N ASP A 169 -14.34 21.42 26.75
CA ASP A 169 -14.27 22.28 27.93
C ASP A 169 -15.48 23.21 27.89
N GLY A 170 -16.32 23.05 28.91
CA GLY A 170 -17.68 23.53 28.93
C GLY A 170 -17.84 24.97 29.44
N ARG A 171 -19.03 25.49 29.15
CA ARG A 171 -19.79 26.56 29.84
C ARG A 171 -19.13 27.93 29.99
N GLU A 172 -19.79 28.91 29.37
CA GLU A 172 -20.32 30.04 30.15
C GLU A 172 -21.67 30.50 29.54
N ILE A 173 -22.73 30.39 30.35
CA ILE A 173 -23.98 31.15 30.19
C ILE A 173 -23.94 32.18 31.34
N ALA A 174 -24.05 33.45 30.99
CA ALA A 174 -24.56 34.55 31.81
C ALA A 174 -25.27 35.48 30.80
N ASP A 175 -26.53 35.87 30.93
CA ASP A 175 -27.15 36.60 32.06
C ASP A 175 -27.47 35.85 33.36
#